data_AF-A0AAE9YUS6-F1
#
_entry.id   AF-A0AAE9YUS6-F1
#
_cell.length_a   1.000
_cell.length_b   1.000
_cell.length_c   1.000
_cell.angle_alpha   90.00
_cell.angle_beta   90.00
_cell.angle_gamma   90.00
#
_symmetry.space_group_name_H-M   'P 1'
#
loop_
_entity.id
_entity.type
_entity.pdbx_description
1 polymer ?
#
loop_
_entity_poly.entity_id
_entity_poly.type
_entity_poly.pdbx_seq_one_letter_code
_entity_poly.pdbx_strand_id
1 'polypeptide(L)'
;MKTIKFAALLLTILPLSLQAEAAESNKKNLQNPLEINLDRENISGVFLAEGEPASLNKALAVQGEKQTLIRFSSIEKAPGQFELELVVHGKTLTASVDKDNKSAKLSALDARGQAIFLNEKDRLQLSALLKTYELQGYGKQNDAANMLKRLLSLWAQTPDMVSLQRTIDGVSTSAYQSLCSYNGLELAASHDGNQCGYDDPECTSLALVGSRGSNTESFINGQWTTAVPDHIPNVRQRGECYGNCGGGCPSGNQILTRDCLNHDQCVRNGHSLISGWCNDDFTYTFDDAMFAPECPGTD
;
A
#
# COMPACT_ATOMS: atom_id res chain seq x y z
N MET A 1 2.68 17.39 80.44
CA MET A 1 2.58 16.13 79.65
C MET A 1 2.11 16.44 78.24
N LYS A 2 3.02 16.36 77.26
CA LYS A 2 2.83 15.84 75.89
C LYS A 2 4.06 16.24 75.08
N THR A 3 4.94 15.27 74.90
CA THR A 3 6.17 15.30 74.11
C THR A 3 5.82 15.24 72.62
N ILE A 4 6.28 16.20 71.83
CA ILE A 4 6.22 16.15 70.36
C ILE A 4 7.59 15.66 69.88
N LYS A 5 7.61 14.43 69.36
CA LYS A 5 8.79 13.82 68.74
C LYS A 5 8.91 14.34 67.30
N PHE A 6 10.04 14.94 66.95
CA PHE A 6 10.43 15.14 65.55
C PHE A 6 10.93 13.80 65.00
N ALA A 7 10.20 13.23 64.04
CA ALA A 7 10.70 12.15 63.20
C ALA A 7 11.40 12.76 61.99
N ALA A 8 12.72 12.59 61.90
CA ALA A 8 13.49 12.94 60.71
C ALA A 8 13.19 11.90 59.63
N LEU A 9 12.54 12.33 58.54
CA LEU A 9 12.34 11.55 57.34
C LEU A 9 13.65 11.57 56.53
N LEU A 10 14.47 10.54 56.67
CA LEU A 10 15.68 10.36 55.87
C LEU A 10 15.26 9.94 54.45
N LEU A 11 15.25 10.90 53.52
CA LEU A 11 15.02 10.65 52.10
C LEU A 11 16.28 9.97 51.52
N THR A 12 16.29 8.64 51.42
CA THR A 12 17.32 7.91 50.69
C THR A 12 17.13 8.18 49.20
N ILE A 13 17.91 9.13 48.67
CA ILE A 13 18.08 9.34 47.23
C ILE A 13 18.83 8.12 46.70
N LEU A 14 18.10 7.18 46.10
CA LEU A 14 18.70 6.16 45.25
C LEU A 14 19.34 6.88 44.05
N PRO A 15 20.61 6.60 43.71
CA PRO A 15 21.21 7.16 42.52
C PRO A 15 20.46 6.65 41.28
N LEU A 16 19.99 7.59 40.44
CA LEU A 16 19.33 7.34 39.15
C LEU A 16 20.18 6.53 38.15
N SER A 17 21.43 6.23 38.47
CA SER A 17 22.38 5.53 37.59
C SER A 17 22.20 4.00 37.55
N LEU A 18 21.32 3.39 38.36
CA LEU A 18 21.09 1.93 38.33
C LEU A 18 19.76 1.49 37.66
N GLN A 19 18.95 2.42 37.17
CA GLN A 19 17.74 2.09 36.40
C GLN A 19 17.94 2.17 34.87
N ALA A 20 19.07 2.69 34.40
CA ALA A 20 19.41 2.75 32.98
C ALA A 20 19.95 1.40 32.44
N GLU A 21 20.69 0.64 33.25
CA GLU A 21 21.33 -0.61 32.79
C GLU A 21 20.39 -1.83 32.79
N ALA A 22 19.22 -1.72 33.43
CA ALA A 22 18.18 -2.77 33.38
C ALA A 22 17.19 -2.59 32.20
N ALA A 23 17.21 -1.45 31.52
CA ALA A 23 16.37 -1.18 30.35
C ALA A 23 17.10 -1.46 29.01
N GLU A 24 18.43 -1.53 29.00
CA GLU A 24 19.21 -1.79 27.78
C GLU A 24 19.49 -3.28 27.50
N SER A 25 19.40 -4.17 28.48
CA SER A 25 19.69 -5.60 28.26
C SER A 25 18.49 -6.45 27.81
N ASN A 26 17.32 -5.83 27.59
CA ASN A 26 16.12 -6.51 27.08
C ASN A 26 15.71 -6.10 25.65
N LYS A 27 16.59 -5.42 24.90
CA LYS A 27 16.55 -5.43 23.43
C LYS A 27 17.16 -6.74 22.93
N LYS A 28 16.52 -7.88 23.25
CA LYS A 28 16.74 -9.10 22.49
C LYS A 28 16.37 -8.81 21.03
N ASN A 29 17.34 -8.94 20.12
CA ASN A 29 17.18 -9.18 18.68
C ASN A 29 15.73 -9.12 18.18
N LEU A 30 15.22 -7.92 17.88
CA LEU A 30 14.19 -7.81 16.85
C LEU A 30 14.94 -8.04 15.55
N GLN A 31 14.91 -9.29 15.06
CA GLN A 31 15.36 -9.60 13.71
C GLN A 31 14.63 -8.65 12.76
N ASN A 32 15.38 -7.94 11.90
CA ASN A 32 14.78 -7.12 10.86
C ASN A 32 13.82 -8.05 10.07
N PRO A 33 12.50 -7.78 10.04
CA PRO A 33 11.55 -8.69 9.40
C PRO A 33 11.76 -8.78 7.89
N LEU A 34 12.61 -7.91 7.32
CA LEU A 34 12.97 -7.87 5.92
C LEU A 34 14.48 -8.06 5.75
N GLU A 35 14.86 -9.13 5.06
CA GLU A 35 16.22 -9.39 4.63
C GLU A 35 16.30 -9.16 3.11
N ILE A 36 17.16 -8.25 2.66
CA ILE A 36 17.32 -7.89 1.25
C ILE A 36 18.77 -8.06 0.80
N ASN A 37 18.93 -8.66 -0.38
CA ASN A 37 20.12 -8.57 -1.20
C ASN A 37 19.82 -7.65 -2.39
N LEU A 38 20.55 -6.53 -2.47
CA LEU A 38 20.41 -5.52 -3.49
C LEU A 38 21.72 -5.37 -4.24
N ASP A 39 21.66 -5.53 -5.56
CA ASP A 39 22.70 -5.12 -6.48
C ASP A 39 22.14 -4.08 -7.48
N ARG A 40 22.91 -3.73 -8.52
CA ARG A 40 22.53 -2.67 -9.45
C ARG A 40 21.28 -3.01 -10.26
N GLU A 41 21.14 -4.26 -10.67
CA GLU A 41 20.13 -4.71 -11.65
C GLU A 41 19.10 -5.64 -10.99
N ASN A 42 19.35 -6.07 -9.75
CA ASN A 42 18.54 -7.06 -9.08
C ASN A 42 18.34 -6.72 -7.61
N ILE A 43 17.14 -6.99 -7.14
CA ILE A 43 16.79 -7.01 -5.75
C ILE A 43 16.10 -8.33 -5.44
N SER A 44 16.51 -8.98 -4.36
CA SER A 44 15.86 -10.18 -3.87
C SER A 44 15.81 -10.15 -2.35
N GLY A 45 14.88 -10.89 -1.77
CA GLY A 45 14.76 -10.88 -0.33
C GLY A 45 13.70 -11.81 0.22
N VAL A 46 13.63 -11.75 1.53
CA VAL A 46 12.74 -12.54 2.35
C VAL A 46 12.10 -11.63 3.36
N PHE A 47 10.78 -11.75 3.51
CA PHE A 47 10.02 -11.05 4.52
C PHE A 47 9.33 -12.04 5.45
N LEU A 48 9.52 -11.85 6.75
CA LEU A 48 8.90 -12.60 7.82
C LEU A 48 7.66 -11.82 8.25
N ALA A 49 6.49 -12.26 7.79
CA ALA A 49 5.23 -11.72 8.26
C ALA A 49 4.99 -12.20 9.70
N GLU A 50 5.02 -11.29 10.67
CA GLU A 50 4.45 -11.57 11.99
C GLU A 50 2.94 -11.79 11.85
N GLY A 51 2.38 -12.72 12.64
CA GLY A 51 0.94 -12.99 12.67
C GLY A 51 0.13 -11.71 12.97
N GLU A 52 -1.17 -11.75 12.68
CA GLU A 52 -2.08 -10.58 12.67
C GLU A 52 -1.84 -9.56 13.80
N PRO A 53 -2.01 -8.24 13.55
CA PRO A 53 -1.76 -7.18 14.52
C PRO A 53 -2.89 -7.08 15.57
N ALA A 54 -3.17 -8.16 16.30
CA ALA A 54 -4.00 -8.13 17.49
C ALA A 54 -3.10 -7.91 18.72
N SER A 55 -2.72 -6.65 18.97
CA SER A 55 -2.05 -6.19 20.20
C SER A 55 -0.75 -6.95 20.55
N LEU A 56 0.40 -6.34 20.26
CA LEU A 56 1.75 -6.81 20.61
C LEU A 56 1.98 -7.18 22.10
N ASN A 57 1.02 -6.92 22.99
CA ASN A 57 1.08 -7.30 24.41
C ASN A 57 0.36 -8.62 24.75
N LYS A 58 -0.30 -9.30 23.79
CA LYS A 58 -1.00 -10.58 24.05
C LYS A 58 -0.38 -11.80 23.36
N ALA A 59 0.61 -11.61 22.49
CA ALA A 59 1.20 -12.66 21.67
C ALA A 59 2.20 -13.59 22.39
N LEU A 60 2.56 -13.34 23.65
CA LEU A 60 3.48 -14.22 24.40
C LEU A 60 2.83 -15.52 24.91
N ALA A 61 1.58 -15.82 24.55
CA ALA A 61 0.85 -16.99 25.06
C ALA A 61 0.36 -17.99 23.98
N VAL A 62 0.57 -17.76 22.69
CA VAL A 62 0.13 -18.71 21.64
C VAL A 62 1.31 -19.19 20.82
N GLN A 63 1.95 -20.26 21.29
CA GLN A 63 2.84 -21.08 20.47
C GLN A 63 2.00 -21.83 19.43
N GLY A 64 2.17 -21.56 18.14
CA GLY A 64 1.58 -22.40 17.10
C GLY A 64 1.49 -21.85 15.68
N GLU A 65 1.57 -20.53 15.46
CA GLU A 65 1.52 -20.01 14.09
C GLU A 65 2.87 -20.18 13.41
N LYS A 66 2.92 -21.02 12.37
CA LYS A 66 4.06 -21.09 11.45
C LYS A 66 4.24 -19.68 10.88
N GLN A 67 5.40 -19.08 11.14
CA GLN A 67 5.79 -17.81 10.51
C GLN A 67 5.59 -17.92 9.00
N THR A 68 4.84 -16.97 8.44
CA THR A 68 4.63 -16.95 6.99
C THR A 68 5.79 -16.22 6.36
N LEU A 69 6.47 -16.92 5.46
CA LEU A 69 7.62 -16.42 4.72
C LEU A 69 7.17 -15.91 3.36
N ILE A 70 7.44 -14.64 3.04
CA ILE A 70 7.35 -14.12 1.68
C ILE A 70 8.75 -14.11 1.08
N ARG A 71 8.88 -14.58 -0.16
CA ARG A 71 10.12 -14.48 -0.94
C ARG A 71 9.86 -13.63 -2.16
N PHE A 72 10.81 -12.79 -2.53
CA PHE A 72 10.64 -11.95 -3.72
C PHE A 72 11.96 -11.76 -4.45
N SER A 73 11.84 -11.47 -5.74
CA SER A 73 12.91 -10.98 -6.60
C SER A 73 12.36 -10.04 -7.67
N SER A 74 13.20 -9.10 -8.10
CA SER A 74 12.98 -8.24 -9.25
C SER A 74 14.32 -8.01 -9.92
N ILE A 75 14.37 -8.24 -11.22
CA ILE A 75 15.60 -8.18 -12.02
C ILE A 75 15.32 -7.34 -13.26
N GLU A 76 16.13 -6.31 -13.49
CA GLU A 76 16.21 -5.60 -14.75
C GLU A 76 17.13 -6.38 -15.70
N LYS A 77 16.56 -7.12 -16.66
CA LYS A 77 17.30 -7.98 -17.60
C LYS A 77 18.01 -7.19 -18.69
N ALA A 78 17.42 -6.05 -19.04
CA ALA A 78 17.94 -5.04 -19.94
C ALA A 78 17.33 -3.70 -19.49
N PRO A 79 17.91 -2.54 -19.85
CA PRO A 79 17.36 -1.24 -19.46
C PRO A 79 15.85 -1.16 -19.77
N GLY A 80 15.04 -0.92 -18.74
CA GLY A 80 13.58 -0.82 -18.88
C GLY A 80 12.82 -2.15 -18.98
N GLN A 81 13.49 -3.30 -18.91
CA GLN A 81 12.89 -4.64 -18.99
C GLN A 81 13.07 -5.41 -17.68
N PHE A 82 11.96 -5.72 -17.00
CA PHE A 82 11.94 -6.28 -15.65
C PHE A 82 11.28 -7.65 -15.61
N GLU A 83 11.85 -8.55 -14.81
CA GLU A 83 11.28 -9.84 -14.44
C GLU A 83 11.17 -9.92 -12.92
N LEU A 84 9.97 -10.21 -12.42
CA LEU A 84 9.66 -10.26 -11.01
C LEU A 84 9.01 -11.58 -10.63
N GLU A 85 9.36 -12.07 -9.45
CA GLU A 85 8.74 -13.22 -8.82
C GLU A 85 8.48 -12.92 -7.34
N LEU A 86 7.31 -13.26 -6.84
CA LEU A 86 6.96 -13.19 -5.43
C LEU A 86 6.21 -14.43 -5.00
N VAL A 87 6.60 -15.02 -3.88
CA VAL A 87 5.93 -16.17 -3.28
C VAL A 87 5.31 -15.77 -1.95
N VAL A 88 3.98 -15.86 -1.84
CA VAL A 88 3.19 -15.57 -0.63
C VAL A 88 2.17 -16.68 -0.40
N HIS A 89 2.08 -17.24 0.81
CA HIS A 89 1.17 -18.35 1.13
C HIS A 89 1.17 -19.52 0.11
N GLY A 90 2.33 -19.85 -0.45
CA GLY A 90 2.47 -20.91 -1.47
C GLY A 90 1.89 -20.57 -2.85
N LYS A 91 1.57 -19.30 -3.10
CA LYS A 91 1.19 -18.72 -4.38
C LYS A 91 2.40 -18.03 -4.98
N THR A 92 2.62 -18.19 -6.28
CA THR A 92 3.68 -17.51 -7.03
C THR A 92 3.05 -16.44 -7.92
N LEU A 93 3.38 -15.19 -7.64
CA LEU A 93 3.06 -14.04 -8.49
C LEU A 93 4.28 -13.76 -9.36
N THR A 94 4.06 -13.54 -10.65
CA THR A 94 5.13 -13.14 -11.57
C THR A 94 4.69 -11.94 -12.40
N ALA A 95 5.67 -11.14 -12.80
CA ALA A 95 5.48 -10.08 -13.77
C ALA A 95 6.69 -9.96 -14.70
N SER A 96 6.42 -9.81 -15.98
CA SER A 96 7.38 -9.37 -17.01
C SER A 96 6.92 -8.00 -17.48
N VAL A 97 7.78 -6.99 -17.44
CA VAL A 97 7.44 -5.60 -17.79
C VAL A 97 8.50 -5.04 -18.75
N ASP A 98 8.06 -4.57 -19.91
CA ASP A 98 8.88 -3.82 -20.88
C ASP A 98 8.34 -2.39 -20.95
N LYS A 99 9.08 -1.44 -20.36
CA LYS A 99 8.67 -0.02 -20.29
C LYS A 99 8.73 0.67 -21.64
N ASP A 100 9.65 0.28 -22.51
CA ASP A 100 9.84 0.91 -23.83
C ASP A 100 8.68 0.55 -24.75
N ASN A 101 8.28 -0.72 -24.74
CA ASN A 101 7.14 -1.21 -25.50
C ASN A 101 5.81 -1.06 -24.75
N LYS A 102 5.82 -0.49 -23.53
CA LYS A 102 4.67 -0.37 -22.62
C LYS A 102 3.85 -1.67 -22.52
N SER A 103 4.55 -2.80 -22.46
CA SER A 103 3.94 -4.12 -22.44
C SER A 103 4.24 -4.82 -21.13
N ALA A 104 3.27 -5.56 -20.62
CA ALA A 104 3.45 -6.33 -19.39
C ALA A 104 2.67 -7.63 -19.42
N LYS A 105 3.19 -8.64 -18.74
CA LYS A 105 2.52 -9.90 -18.49
C LYS A 105 2.56 -10.20 -17.00
N LEU A 106 1.39 -10.30 -16.39
CA LEU A 106 1.23 -10.63 -14.97
C LEU A 106 0.59 -12.01 -14.84
N SER A 107 0.96 -12.74 -13.80
CA SER A 107 0.38 -14.04 -13.49
C SER A 107 0.39 -14.28 -11.99
N ALA A 108 -0.61 -15.00 -11.49
CA ALA A 108 -0.64 -15.55 -10.14
C ALA A 108 -1.03 -17.03 -10.23
N LEU A 109 -0.13 -17.90 -9.78
CA LEU A 109 -0.27 -19.35 -9.91
C LEU A 109 -0.15 -20.03 -8.54
N ASP A 110 -0.89 -21.11 -8.33
CA ASP A 110 -0.64 -22.02 -7.21
C ASP A 110 0.55 -22.95 -7.49
N ALA A 111 0.90 -23.80 -6.52
CA ALA A 111 1.96 -24.79 -6.66
C ALA A 111 1.73 -25.84 -7.78
N ARG A 112 0.53 -25.90 -8.36
CA ARG A 112 0.16 -26.78 -9.48
C ARG A 112 0.13 -26.03 -10.81
N GLY A 113 0.46 -24.74 -10.83
CA GLY A 113 0.42 -23.89 -12.01
C GLY A 113 -1.00 -23.45 -12.41
N GLN A 114 -1.98 -23.53 -11.52
CA GLN A 114 -3.34 -23.06 -11.78
C GLN A 114 -3.47 -21.58 -11.42
N ALA A 115 -4.23 -20.83 -12.22
CA ALA A 115 -4.53 -19.43 -11.93
C ALA A 115 -5.27 -19.28 -10.59
N ILE A 116 -4.90 -18.28 -9.81
CA ILE A 116 -5.47 -18.01 -8.50
C ILE A 116 -5.77 -16.52 -8.29
N PHE A 117 -6.64 -16.25 -7.33
CA PHE A 117 -6.95 -14.92 -6.82
C PHE A 117 -6.21 -14.68 -5.50
N LEU A 118 -5.92 -13.41 -5.21
CA LEU A 118 -5.41 -13.00 -3.90
C LEU A 118 -6.58 -12.80 -2.94
N ASN A 119 -6.56 -13.47 -1.80
CA ASN A 119 -7.52 -13.21 -0.74
C ASN A 119 -7.02 -12.08 0.19
N GLU A 120 -7.85 -11.70 1.16
CA GLU A 120 -7.54 -10.65 2.14
C GLU A 120 -6.22 -10.90 2.90
N LYS A 121 -5.93 -12.14 3.31
CA LYS A 121 -4.70 -12.47 4.04
C LYS A 121 -3.45 -12.28 3.17
N ASP A 122 -3.55 -12.62 1.88
CA ASP A 122 -2.47 -12.38 0.92
C ASP A 122 -2.22 -10.88 0.79
N ARG A 123 -3.27 -10.08 0.59
CA ARG A 123 -3.19 -8.62 0.48
C ARG A 123 -2.57 -7.95 1.70
N LEU A 124 -3.04 -8.31 2.91
CA LEU A 124 -2.52 -7.75 4.16
C LEU A 124 -1.02 -7.99 4.32
N GLN A 125 -0.53 -9.17 3.95
CA GLN A 125 0.89 -9.50 3.97
C GLN A 125 1.69 -8.72 2.93
N LEU A 126 1.16 -8.56 1.71
CA LEU A 126 1.77 -7.72 0.68
C LEU A 126 1.82 -6.25 1.10
N SER A 127 0.77 -5.73 1.73
CA SER A 127 0.76 -4.37 2.31
C SER A 127 1.81 -4.21 3.42
N ALA A 128 1.95 -5.20 4.30
CA ALA A 128 2.95 -5.17 5.36
C ALA A 128 4.38 -5.20 4.79
N LEU A 129 4.62 -6.04 3.77
CA LEU A 129 5.88 -6.06 3.03
C LEU A 129 6.15 -4.69 2.38
N LEU A 130 5.21 -4.15 1.60
CA LEU A 130 5.36 -2.85 0.94
C LEU A 130 5.72 -1.75 1.94
N LYS A 131 4.98 -1.64 3.05
CA LYS A 131 5.24 -0.65 4.09
C LYS A 131 6.65 -0.79 4.66
N THR A 132 7.08 -2.02 4.93
CA THR A 132 8.42 -2.29 5.49
C THR A 132 9.51 -1.96 4.47
N TYR A 133 9.27 -2.31 3.22
CA TYR A 133 10.14 -2.04 2.07
C TYR A 133 10.36 -0.54 1.88
N GLU A 134 9.29 0.25 1.93
CA GLU A 134 9.35 1.70 1.83
C GLU A 134 9.99 2.38 3.04
N LEU A 135 9.75 1.88 4.26
CA LEU A 135 10.38 2.38 5.49
C LEU A 135 11.91 2.22 5.48
N GLN A 136 12.41 1.19 4.78
CA GLN A 136 13.84 0.97 4.58
C GLN A 136 14.42 1.78 3.41
N GLY A 137 13.59 2.59 2.74
CA GLY A 137 14.02 3.50 1.68
C GLY A 137 14.21 2.83 0.30
N TYR A 138 13.79 1.59 0.13
CA TYR A 138 13.91 0.90 -1.15
C TYR A 138 12.94 1.45 -2.20
N GLY A 139 13.35 1.37 -3.47
CA GLY A 139 12.55 1.83 -4.61
C GLY A 139 12.73 3.30 -5.02
N LYS A 140 13.69 4.04 -4.44
CA LYS A 140 13.98 5.45 -4.83
C LYS A 140 15.10 5.62 -5.87
N GLN A 141 16.10 4.73 -5.88
CA GLN A 141 17.33 4.89 -6.68
C GLN A 141 17.72 3.68 -7.52
N ASN A 142 16.89 2.64 -7.53
CA ASN A 142 17.14 1.40 -8.26
C ASN A 142 15.87 1.02 -9.00
N ASP A 143 15.97 0.82 -10.32
CA ASP A 143 14.81 0.63 -11.19
C ASP A 143 14.10 -0.71 -10.92
N ALA A 144 14.86 -1.79 -10.70
CA ALA A 144 14.30 -3.09 -10.30
C ALA A 144 13.55 -2.99 -8.96
N ALA A 145 14.10 -2.24 -8.00
CA ALA A 145 13.47 -1.95 -6.71
C ALA A 145 12.21 -1.07 -6.85
N ASN A 146 12.24 -0.07 -7.74
CA ASN A 146 11.07 0.78 -7.99
C ASN A 146 9.94 -0.02 -8.66
N MET A 147 10.28 -0.88 -9.61
CA MET A 147 9.29 -1.76 -10.26
C MET A 147 8.69 -2.75 -9.25
N LEU A 148 9.50 -3.33 -8.36
CA LEU A 148 9.01 -4.17 -7.27
C LEU A 148 8.06 -3.39 -6.35
N LYS A 149 8.41 -2.17 -5.94
CA LYS A 149 7.55 -1.29 -5.12
C LYS A 149 6.18 -1.09 -5.79
N ARG A 150 6.17 -0.77 -7.09
CA ARG A 150 4.94 -0.55 -7.88
C ARG A 150 4.06 -1.80 -7.91
N LEU A 151 4.64 -2.95 -8.22
CA LEU A 151 3.90 -4.21 -8.31
C LEU A 151 3.44 -4.74 -6.96
N LEU A 152 4.23 -4.58 -5.89
CA LEU A 152 3.79 -4.85 -4.52
C LEU A 152 2.56 -4.02 -4.16
N SER A 153 2.56 -2.74 -4.54
CA SER A 153 1.43 -1.83 -4.31
C SER A 153 0.18 -2.24 -5.08
N LEU A 154 0.33 -2.60 -6.35
CA LEU A 154 -0.75 -3.12 -7.20
C LEU A 154 -1.33 -4.44 -6.65
N TRP A 155 -0.48 -5.42 -6.35
CA TRP A 155 -0.92 -6.71 -5.83
C TRP A 155 -1.58 -6.61 -4.46
N ALA A 156 -1.07 -5.73 -3.58
CA ALA A 156 -1.66 -5.48 -2.27
C ALA A 156 -3.09 -4.90 -2.36
N GLN A 157 -3.43 -4.24 -3.47
CA GLN A 157 -4.77 -3.69 -3.72
C GLN A 157 -5.65 -4.60 -4.58
N THR A 158 -5.13 -5.70 -5.13
CA THR A 158 -5.89 -6.50 -6.10
C THR A 158 -7.10 -7.19 -5.45
N PRO A 159 -8.33 -6.89 -5.90
CA PRO A 159 -9.54 -7.52 -5.37
C PRO A 159 -9.53 -9.04 -5.55
N ASP A 160 -10.19 -9.77 -4.65
CA ASP A 160 -10.20 -11.25 -4.65
C ASP A 160 -11.06 -11.88 -5.76
N MET A 161 -11.73 -11.05 -6.56
CA MET A 161 -12.47 -11.45 -7.76
C MET A 161 -11.80 -10.98 -9.06
N VAL A 162 -10.73 -10.20 -8.99
CA VAL A 162 -9.97 -9.75 -10.17
C VAL A 162 -8.81 -10.70 -10.44
N SER A 163 -8.77 -11.27 -11.64
CA SER A 163 -7.66 -12.13 -12.04
C SER A 163 -6.40 -11.30 -12.25
N LEU A 164 -5.29 -11.74 -11.63
CA LEU A 164 -3.96 -11.20 -11.88
C LEU A 164 -3.35 -11.68 -13.20
N GLN A 165 -3.94 -12.70 -13.84
CA GLN A 165 -3.44 -13.17 -15.12
C GLN A 165 -3.84 -12.19 -16.22
N ARG A 166 -2.88 -11.39 -16.68
CA ARG A 166 -3.13 -10.28 -17.60
C ARG A 166 -1.98 -10.10 -18.57
N THR A 167 -2.31 -9.67 -19.78
CA THR A 167 -1.38 -9.15 -20.77
C THR A 167 -1.79 -7.73 -21.12
N ILE A 168 -0.82 -6.83 -21.13
CA ILE A 168 -0.96 -5.43 -21.51
C ILE A 168 -0.08 -5.24 -22.73
N ASP A 169 -0.69 -4.76 -23.82
CA ASP A 169 0.00 -4.54 -25.09
C ASP A 169 0.00 -3.03 -25.40
N GLY A 170 1.20 -2.44 -25.39
CA GLY A 170 1.45 -1.00 -25.30
C GLY A 170 0.96 -0.08 -26.42
N VAL A 171 0.15 -0.59 -27.34
CA VAL A 171 -0.41 0.17 -28.47
C VAL A 171 -1.92 0.42 -28.30
N SER A 172 -2.62 -0.36 -27.45
CA SER A 172 -4.07 -0.22 -27.27
C SER A 172 -4.53 -0.15 -25.81
N THR A 173 -3.71 -0.60 -24.85
CA THR A 173 -4.12 -0.75 -23.43
C THR A 173 -3.17 -0.07 -22.44
N SER A 174 -2.30 0.85 -22.88
CA SER A 174 -1.29 1.51 -22.02
C SER A 174 -1.43 3.04 -22.01
N ALA A 175 -2.67 3.53 -22.01
CA ALA A 175 -3.01 4.93 -22.25
C ALA A 175 -3.38 5.64 -20.95
N TYR A 176 -2.48 5.63 -19.98
CA TYR A 176 -2.68 6.40 -18.74
C TYR A 176 -2.85 7.90 -19.03
N GLN A 177 -3.81 8.53 -18.37
CA GLN A 177 -3.91 9.99 -18.30
C GLN A 177 -3.22 10.47 -17.02
N SER A 178 -2.02 11.03 -17.16
CA SER A 178 -1.28 11.60 -16.02
C SER A 178 -1.99 12.81 -15.43
N LEU A 179 -2.05 12.86 -14.10
CA LEU A 179 -2.60 13.97 -13.32
C LEU A 179 -1.52 14.77 -12.57
N CYS A 180 -0.22 14.61 -12.90
CA CYS A 180 0.85 15.29 -12.16
C CYS A 180 0.70 16.83 -12.13
N SER A 181 0.24 17.44 -13.22
CA SER A 181 -0.01 18.89 -13.29
C SER A 181 -1.22 19.36 -12.47
N TYR A 182 -2.01 18.44 -11.94
CA TYR A 182 -3.20 18.71 -11.15
C TYR A 182 -3.01 18.42 -9.66
N ASN A 183 -1.79 18.08 -9.23
CA ASN A 183 -1.48 17.90 -7.81
C ASN A 183 -1.91 19.14 -6.99
N GLY A 184 -2.68 18.91 -5.93
CA GLY A 184 -3.22 19.97 -5.07
C GLY A 184 -4.45 20.69 -5.64
N LEU A 185 -5.01 20.25 -6.77
CA LEU A 185 -6.25 20.75 -7.34
C LEU A 185 -7.40 19.77 -7.10
N GLU A 186 -8.62 20.31 -7.00
CA GLU A 186 -9.84 19.50 -6.99
C GLU A 186 -10.21 19.14 -8.42
N LEU A 187 -10.36 17.84 -8.68
CA LEU A 187 -10.88 17.32 -9.95
C LEU A 187 -12.13 16.48 -9.69
N ALA A 188 -13.03 16.46 -10.67
CA ALA A 188 -14.09 15.46 -10.69
C ALA A 188 -13.45 14.06 -10.75
N ALA A 189 -13.84 13.20 -9.83
CA ALA A 189 -13.55 11.78 -9.81
C ALA A 189 -14.89 11.05 -9.93
N SER A 190 -15.01 10.16 -10.91
CA SER A 190 -16.27 9.51 -11.27
C SER A 190 -16.07 8.00 -11.31
N HIS A 191 -17.13 7.26 -11.06
CA HIS A 191 -17.23 5.83 -11.32
C HIS A 191 -18.66 5.54 -11.77
N ASP A 192 -18.94 4.34 -12.24
CA ASP A 192 -20.32 3.87 -12.34
C ASP A 192 -20.69 3.02 -11.11
N GLY A 193 -21.98 2.82 -10.90
CA GLY A 193 -22.48 2.08 -9.76
C GLY A 193 -23.86 1.50 -10.01
N ASN A 194 -24.38 0.81 -9.00
CA ASN A 194 -25.74 0.28 -9.08
C ASN A 194 -26.81 1.39 -9.05
N GLN A 195 -26.48 2.60 -8.60
CA GLN A 195 -27.39 3.73 -8.42
C GLN A 195 -27.24 4.82 -9.48
N CYS A 196 -26.10 4.89 -10.19
CA CYS A 196 -25.84 5.88 -11.20
C CYS A 196 -24.81 5.40 -12.25
N GLY A 197 -24.83 6.03 -13.41
CA GLY A 197 -23.84 5.81 -14.46
C GLY A 197 -22.57 6.63 -14.24
N TYR A 198 -21.61 6.42 -15.14
CA TYR A 198 -20.38 7.17 -15.18
C TYR A 198 -20.65 8.68 -15.40
N ASP A 199 -19.95 9.53 -14.67
CA ASP A 199 -20.09 11.00 -14.64
C ASP A 199 -21.44 11.55 -14.12
N ASP A 200 -22.32 10.67 -13.63
CA ASP A 200 -23.52 11.15 -12.94
C ASP A 200 -23.13 11.83 -11.63
N PRO A 201 -23.79 12.95 -11.24
CA PRO A 201 -23.44 13.69 -10.05
C PRO A 201 -23.37 12.83 -8.79
N GLU A 202 -24.29 11.89 -8.61
CA GLU A 202 -24.37 10.96 -7.49
C GLU A 202 -23.16 10.02 -7.39
N CYS A 203 -22.52 9.69 -8.51
CA CYS A 203 -21.31 8.86 -8.56
C CYS A 203 -20.02 9.69 -8.67
N THR A 204 -20.14 11.02 -8.62
CA THR A 204 -19.04 11.96 -8.84
C THR A 204 -18.71 12.78 -7.60
N SER A 205 -17.44 12.80 -7.20
CA SER A 205 -16.91 13.65 -6.14
C SER A 205 -15.92 14.68 -6.69
N LEU A 206 -15.63 15.71 -5.88
CA LEU A 206 -14.54 16.65 -6.14
C LEU A 206 -13.33 16.24 -5.28
N ALA A 207 -12.44 15.45 -5.84
CA ALA A 207 -11.29 14.88 -5.15
C ALA A 207 -10.08 15.81 -5.24
N LEU A 208 -9.46 16.12 -4.10
CA LEU A 208 -8.21 16.85 -4.01
C LEU A 208 -7.03 15.93 -4.38
N VAL A 209 -6.59 16.02 -5.63
CA VAL A 209 -5.60 15.13 -6.24
C VAL A 209 -4.25 15.25 -5.51
N GLY A 210 -3.65 14.10 -5.21
CA GLY A 210 -2.34 14.00 -4.56
C GLY A 210 -2.33 14.40 -3.08
N SER A 211 -3.51 14.60 -2.48
CA SER A 211 -3.62 15.03 -1.09
C SER A 211 -3.09 13.97 -0.11
N ARG A 212 -2.12 14.37 0.72
CA ARG A 212 -1.60 13.51 1.79
C ARG A 212 -2.42 13.69 3.06
N GLY A 213 -3.01 12.61 3.54
CA GLY A 213 -3.75 12.55 4.80
C GLY A 213 -3.83 11.11 5.29
N SER A 214 -3.95 10.92 6.61
CA SER A 214 -3.97 9.57 7.19
C SER A 214 -5.27 8.81 6.94
N ASN A 215 -6.37 9.54 6.66
CA ASN A 215 -7.67 8.99 6.32
C ASN A 215 -8.25 9.77 5.14
N THR A 216 -9.14 9.15 4.38
CA THR A 216 -10.04 9.87 3.48
C THR A 216 -11.01 10.72 4.32
N GLU A 217 -11.13 12.00 3.97
CA GLU A 217 -12.08 12.94 4.56
C GLU A 217 -13.03 13.47 3.49
N SER A 218 -14.30 13.60 3.86
CA SER A 218 -15.37 14.14 3.04
C SER A 218 -15.91 15.43 3.66
N PHE A 219 -16.18 16.45 2.84
CA PHE A 219 -16.76 17.70 3.30
C PHE A 219 -18.29 17.62 3.26
N ILE A 220 -18.91 17.36 4.41
CA ILE A 220 -20.35 17.14 4.57
C ILE A 220 -20.89 18.12 5.61
N ASN A 221 -22.03 18.76 5.32
CA ASN A 221 -22.68 19.73 6.23
C ASN A 221 -21.75 20.85 6.73
N GLY A 222 -20.83 21.31 5.88
CA GLY A 222 -19.90 22.39 6.21
C GLY A 222 -18.68 21.97 7.04
N GLN A 223 -18.45 20.67 7.23
CA GLN A 223 -17.36 20.14 8.03
C GLN A 223 -16.63 19.00 7.31
N TRP A 224 -15.31 18.89 7.54
CA TRP A 224 -14.55 17.70 7.15
C TRP A 224 -14.84 16.58 8.14
N THR A 225 -15.15 15.40 7.63
CA THR A 225 -15.47 14.20 8.41
C THR A 225 -14.90 12.96 7.74
N THR A 226 -14.67 11.90 8.49
CA THR A 226 -14.30 10.58 7.96
C THR A 226 -15.51 9.73 7.59
N ALA A 227 -16.72 10.32 7.59
CA ALA A 227 -17.91 9.65 7.10
C ALA A 227 -17.75 9.35 5.60
N VAL A 228 -18.07 8.11 5.22
CA VAL A 228 -18.08 7.67 3.84
C VAL A 228 -19.40 8.12 3.22
N PRO A 229 -19.40 9.07 2.26
CA PRO A 229 -20.59 9.39 1.50
C PRO A 229 -20.98 8.18 0.65
N ASP A 230 -22.28 7.95 0.52
CA ASP A 230 -22.83 6.89 -0.33
C ASP A 230 -23.73 7.57 -1.35
N HIS A 231 -23.23 7.66 -2.59
CA HIS A 231 -23.92 8.27 -3.72
C HIS A 231 -24.42 9.71 -3.47
N ILE A 232 -23.64 10.52 -2.76
CA ILE A 232 -23.99 11.93 -2.48
C ILE A 232 -23.33 12.83 -3.53
N PRO A 233 -24.11 13.68 -4.24
CA PRO A 233 -23.56 14.47 -5.34
C PRO A 233 -22.46 15.45 -4.96
N ASN A 234 -21.37 15.47 -5.74
CA ASN A 234 -20.31 16.48 -5.72
C ASN A 234 -19.69 16.72 -4.33
N VAL A 235 -19.63 15.69 -3.49
CA VAL A 235 -18.93 15.78 -2.19
C VAL A 235 -17.46 16.08 -2.44
N ARG A 236 -16.90 17.05 -1.71
CA ARG A 236 -15.45 17.32 -1.78
C ARG A 236 -14.72 16.31 -0.92
N GLN A 237 -13.69 15.67 -1.45
CA GLN A 237 -12.93 14.64 -0.74
C GLN A 237 -11.42 14.91 -0.80
N ARG A 238 -10.70 14.46 0.23
CA ARG A 238 -9.23 14.57 0.33
C ARG A 238 -8.65 13.46 1.21
N GLY A 239 -7.32 13.37 1.26
CA GLY A 239 -6.59 12.45 2.12
C GLY A 239 -6.26 11.12 1.44
N GLU A 240 -5.45 10.29 2.12
CA GLU A 240 -5.01 8.97 1.64
C GLU A 240 -4.50 8.96 0.19
N CYS A 241 -3.77 10.01 -0.20
CA CYS A 241 -3.11 10.11 -1.51
C CYS A 241 -4.08 9.89 -2.66
N TYR A 242 -5.23 10.59 -2.60
CA TYR A 242 -6.29 10.48 -3.58
C TYR A 242 -5.78 10.67 -5.01
N GLY A 243 -6.01 9.66 -5.86
CA GLY A 243 -5.56 9.58 -7.25
C GLY A 243 -4.21 8.91 -7.43
N ASN A 244 -3.58 8.45 -6.36
CA ASN A 244 -2.34 7.68 -6.43
C ASN A 244 -2.62 6.24 -6.91
N CYS A 245 -1.85 5.77 -7.88
CA CYS A 245 -1.87 4.39 -8.30
C CYS A 245 -1.15 3.50 -7.30
N GLY A 246 -1.92 2.58 -6.72
CA GLY A 246 -1.46 1.66 -5.68
C GLY A 246 -2.02 1.99 -4.31
N GLY A 247 -1.70 1.16 -3.32
CA GLY A 247 -2.28 1.23 -1.99
C GLY A 247 -1.70 2.36 -1.14
N GLY A 248 -2.58 3.24 -0.66
CA GLY A 248 -2.26 4.25 0.34
C GLY A 248 -1.26 5.31 -0.13
N CYS A 249 -0.60 5.94 0.84
CA CYS A 249 0.37 7.00 0.57
C CYS A 249 1.81 6.46 0.51
N PRO A 250 2.50 6.55 -0.64
CA PRO A 250 3.90 6.13 -0.74
C PRO A 250 4.82 7.08 0.03
N SER A 251 5.99 6.57 0.45
CA SER A 251 7.04 7.36 1.16
C SER A 251 7.86 8.31 0.26
N GLY A 252 7.49 8.41 -1.00
CA GLY A 252 8.08 9.31 -2.00
C GLY A 252 7.00 9.80 -2.95
N ASN A 253 7.41 10.19 -4.16
CA ASN A 253 6.50 10.70 -5.18
C ASN A 253 5.35 9.71 -5.46
N GLN A 254 4.16 10.26 -5.63
CA GLN A 254 2.93 9.58 -6.02
C GLN A 254 2.91 9.34 -7.52
N ILE A 255 2.16 8.33 -7.97
CA ILE A 255 1.84 8.09 -9.37
C ILE A 255 0.39 8.54 -9.56
N LEU A 256 0.17 9.73 -10.12
CA LEU A 256 -1.19 10.30 -10.19
C LEU A 256 -1.78 10.11 -11.58
N THR A 257 -2.91 9.41 -11.68
CA THR A 257 -3.60 9.17 -12.95
C THR A 257 -5.12 9.22 -12.83
N ARG A 258 -5.79 9.34 -13.98
CA ARG A 258 -7.25 9.35 -14.07
C ARG A 258 -7.88 8.05 -13.57
N ASP A 259 -7.37 6.90 -13.98
CA ASP A 259 -8.01 5.62 -13.65
C ASP A 259 -7.88 5.31 -12.15
N CYS A 260 -6.73 5.65 -11.56
CA CYS A 260 -6.53 5.53 -10.12
C CYS A 260 -7.39 6.52 -9.32
N LEU A 261 -7.60 7.74 -9.82
CA LEU A 261 -8.51 8.73 -9.23
C LEU A 261 -9.97 8.25 -9.21
N ASN A 262 -10.42 7.65 -10.31
CA ASN A 262 -11.77 7.12 -10.46
C ASN A 262 -11.99 5.85 -9.62
N HIS A 263 -11.03 4.94 -9.62
CA HIS A 263 -11.05 3.76 -8.75
C HIS A 263 -11.09 4.15 -7.26
N ASP A 264 -10.27 5.14 -6.85
CA ASP A 264 -10.33 5.68 -5.49
C ASP A 264 -11.73 6.18 -5.15
N GLN A 265 -12.37 6.91 -6.07
CA GLN A 265 -13.74 7.38 -5.90
C GLN A 265 -14.74 6.24 -5.76
N CYS A 266 -14.63 5.18 -6.56
CA CYS A 266 -15.49 4.02 -6.41
C CYS A 266 -15.44 3.47 -4.99
N VAL A 267 -14.23 3.18 -4.49
CA VAL A 267 -14.04 2.64 -3.13
C VAL A 267 -14.47 3.62 -2.04
N ARG A 268 -14.27 4.92 -2.24
CA ARG A 268 -14.52 5.97 -1.23
C ARG A 268 -15.95 6.54 -1.28
N ASN A 269 -16.77 6.12 -2.24
CA ASN A 269 -18.18 6.52 -2.39
C ASN A 269 -19.17 5.40 -2.01
N GLY A 270 -18.83 4.60 -1.00
CA GLY A 270 -19.73 3.59 -0.43
C GLY A 270 -19.57 2.18 -1.01
N HIS A 271 -18.66 1.96 -1.95
CA HIS A 271 -18.33 0.61 -2.41
C HIS A 271 -17.16 0.00 -1.64
N SER A 272 -17.10 -1.33 -1.62
CA SER A 272 -15.92 -2.04 -1.14
C SER A 272 -14.91 -2.21 -2.28
N LEU A 273 -13.62 -2.34 -1.94
CA LEU A 273 -12.55 -2.70 -2.88
C LEU A 273 -12.89 -3.94 -3.73
N ILE A 274 -13.69 -4.86 -3.18
CA ILE A 274 -14.11 -6.09 -3.86
C ILE A 274 -15.40 -5.94 -4.67
N SER A 275 -16.01 -4.76 -4.75
CA SER A 275 -17.27 -4.62 -5.47
C SER A 275 -17.09 -4.82 -6.98
N GLY A 276 -18.10 -5.40 -7.65
CA GLY A 276 -18.06 -5.58 -9.11
C GLY A 276 -17.82 -4.29 -9.90
N TRP A 277 -18.31 -3.15 -9.37
CA TRP A 277 -18.19 -1.80 -9.93
C TRP A 277 -16.82 -1.16 -9.74
N CYS A 278 -16.07 -1.57 -8.70
CA CYS A 278 -14.70 -1.07 -8.56
C CYS A 278 -13.71 -2.01 -9.26
N ASN A 279 -14.11 -3.24 -9.58
CA ASN A 279 -13.21 -4.23 -10.16
C ASN A 279 -12.81 -3.89 -11.58
N ASP A 280 -13.74 -3.41 -12.42
CA ASP A 280 -13.45 -2.94 -13.77
C ASP A 280 -12.62 -1.66 -13.77
N ASP A 281 -12.97 -0.67 -12.94
CA ASP A 281 -12.13 0.51 -12.68
C ASP A 281 -10.72 0.11 -12.23
N PHE A 282 -10.60 -0.85 -11.29
CA PHE A 282 -9.33 -1.39 -10.85
C PHE A 282 -8.54 -2.01 -12.00
N THR A 283 -9.22 -2.68 -12.94
CA THR A 283 -8.55 -3.30 -14.08
C THR A 283 -7.86 -2.30 -15.01
N TYR A 284 -8.37 -1.05 -15.09
CA TYR A 284 -7.74 0.05 -15.82
C TYR A 284 -6.53 0.62 -15.07
N THR A 285 -6.37 0.38 -13.76
CA THR A 285 -5.20 0.90 -13.02
C THR A 285 -3.91 0.10 -13.25
N PHE A 286 -3.96 -1.05 -13.91
CA PHE A 286 -2.80 -1.94 -14.04
C PHE A 286 -1.67 -1.30 -14.86
N ASP A 287 -1.97 -0.79 -16.06
CA ASP A 287 -0.98 -0.13 -16.91
C ASP A 287 -0.50 1.17 -16.27
N ASP A 288 -1.38 1.91 -15.60
CA ASP A 288 -1.04 3.10 -14.85
C ASP A 288 0.03 2.82 -13.77
N ALA A 289 -0.18 1.79 -12.94
CA ALA A 289 0.75 1.43 -11.87
C ALA A 289 2.16 1.09 -12.39
N MET A 290 2.25 0.48 -13.58
CA MET A 290 3.53 0.05 -14.17
C MET A 290 4.20 1.13 -15.03
N PHE A 291 3.42 1.90 -15.80
CA PHE A 291 3.94 2.75 -16.85
C PHE A 291 3.78 4.24 -16.60
N ALA A 292 2.84 4.67 -15.74
CA ALA A 292 2.70 6.09 -15.44
C ALA A 292 3.92 6.62 -14.66
N PRO A 293 4.38 7.84 -14.95
CA PRO A 293 5.53 8.42 -14.27
C PRO A 293 5.17 8.76 -12.81
N GLU A 294 6.18 8.72 -11.94
CA GLU A 294 6.05 9.37 -10.63
C GLU A 294 5.96 10.89 -10.83
N CYS A 295 5.09 11.55 -10.07
CA CYS A 295 4.87 12.99 -10.13
C CYS A 295 5.84 13.72 -9.20
N PRO A 296 6.81 14.51 -9.68
CA PRO A 296 7.78 15.18 -8.82
C PRO A 296 7.12 16.18 -7.86
N GLY A 297 7.62 16.26 -6.62
CA GLY A 297 7.14 17.22 -5.61
C GLY A 297 5.81 16.83 -4.98
N THR A 298 5.50 15.53 -5.00
CA THR A 298 4.32 14.95 -4.36
C THR A 298 4.67 14.11 -3.15
N ASP A 299 5.94 14.08 -2.72
CA ASP A 299 6.49 13.40 -1.54
C ASP A 299 6.19 14.10 -0.20
#